data_AF-A0A8J8GYD1-F1
#
_entry.id   AF-A0A8J8GYD1-F1
#
_cell.length_a   1.000
_cell.length_b   1.000
_cell.length_c   1.000
_cell.angle_alpha   90.00
_cell.angle_beta   90.00
_cell.angle_gamma   90.00
#
_symmetry.space_group_name_H-M   'P 1'
#
loop_
_entity.id
_entity.type
_entity.pdbx_description
1 polymer ?
#
loop_
_entity_poly.entity_id
_entity_poly.type
_entity_poly.pdbx_seq_one_letter_code
_entity_poly.pdbx_strand_id
1 'polypeptide(L)'
;MVTSRLRRVLTIPTLVLLATGTTLAACGESGDPGSSTGLRIVTTVAPITSIAAAVAGDKARIDGLVPEGTNSHTFEPPPSAAKVLSQADIVFVNGLKLEEPTKELAET
;
A
#
# COMPACT_ATOMS: atom_id res chain seq x y z
N MET A 1 -76.25 17.40 15.05
CA MET A 1 -75.52 16.10 15.11
C MET A 1 -74.23 16.32 14.34
N VAL A 2 -73.01 16.31 14.88
CA VAL A 2 -72.42 15.58 16.00
C VAL A 2 -71.47 16.53 16.75
N THR A 3 -71.44 16.35 18.06
CA THR A 3 -70.64 17.07 19.05
C THR A 3 -69.19 16.57 19.11
N SER A 4 -68.27 17.48 19.48
CA SER A 4 -67.15 17.22 20.40
C SER A 4 -65.87 16.58 19.80
N ARG A 5 -64.63 16.92 20.19
CA ARG A 5 -64.07 17.42 21.47
C ARG A 5 -62.91 18.40 21.20
N LEU A 6 -62.88 19.52 21.94
CA LEU A 6 -61.68 20.34 22.16
C LEU A 6 -60.58 19.53 22.86
N ARG A 7 -59.31 19.71 22.48
CA ARG A 7 -58.17 19.67 23.42
C ARG A 7 -57.09 20.72 23.05
N ARG A 8 -57.16 21.83 23.80
CA ARG A 8 -56.12 22.77 24.24
C ARG A 8 -54.98 23.15 23.28
N VAL A 9 -55.07 24.40 22.83
CA VAL A 9 -53.95 25.28 22.43
C VAL A 9 -52.99 25.48 23.61
N LEU A 10 -51.67 25.37 23.40
CA LEU A 10 -50.67 26.00 24.26
C LEU A 10 -49.32 26.25 23.53
N THR A 11 -49.12 27.51 23.16
CA THR A 11 -47.87 28.32 23.09
C THR A 11 -46.69 27.96 22.15
N ILE A 12 -46.49 28.88 21.19
CA ILE A 12 -45.27 29.26 20.45
C ILE A 12 -44.34 30.07 21.41
N PRO A 13 -43.07 30.40 21.12
CA PRO A 13 -41.87 29.70 20.61
C PRO A 13 -40.73 29.76 21.68
N THR A 14 -39.46 29.69 21.25
CA THR A 14 -38.22 30.28 21.83
C THR A 14 -37.18 29.32 22.41
N LEU A 15 -35.99 29.40 21.78
CA LEU A 15 -34.65 29.43 22.39
C LEU A 15 -33.88 28.11 22.59
N VAL A 16 -32.66 28.14 22.02
CA VAL A 16 -31.47 27.35 22.35
C VAL A 16 -31.45 25.88 21.92
N LEU A 17 -30.77 25.58 20.81
CA LEU A 17 -29.66 24.62 20.86
C LEU A 17 -28.73 24.74 19.64
N LEU A 18 -27.60 25.42 19.88
CA LEU A 18 -26.26 24.98 19.48
C LEU A 18 -25.85 25.08 18.00
N ALA A 19 -25.27 26.25 17.69
CA ALA A 19 -24.19 26.35 16.73
C ALA A 19 -23.00 25.49 17.19
N THR A 20 -22.72 24.41 16.46
CA THR A 20 -21.39 23.77 16.44
C THR A 20 -21.06 23.48 14.99
N GLY A 21 -20.25 24.38 14.42
CA GLY A 21 -19.62 24.19 13.12
C GLY A 21 -18.72 22.97 13.18
N THR A 22 -19.03 21.97 12.37
CA THR A 22 -18.11 20.89 12.05
C THR A 22 -17.25 21.35 10.88
N THR A 23 -16.15 22.03 11.21
CA THR A 23 -15.01 22.12 10.28
C THR A 23 -14.54 20.70 10.04
N LEU A 24 -14.82 20.15 8.85
CA LEU A 24 -14.10 18.99 8.35
C LEU A 24 -12.62 19.40 8.27
N ALA A 25 -11.86 19.03 9.30
CA ALA A 25 -10.41 19.00 9.23
C ALA A 25 -10.04 17.94 8.18
N ALA A 26 -9.87 18.39 6.95
CA ALA A 26 -9.20 17.63 5.91
C ALA A 26 -7.73 17.52 6.31
N CYS A 27 -7.39 16.49 7.08
CA CYS A 27 -6.02 15.99 7.16
C CYS A 27 -5.69 15.39 5.80
N GLY A 28 -5.34 16.25 4.84
CA GLY A 28 -4.60 15.84 3.66
C GLY A 28 -3.17 15.57 4.09
N GLU A 29 -2.86 14.32 4.38
CA GLU A 29 -1.47 13.85 4.37
C GLU A 29 -0.97 14.07 2.94
N SER A 30 -0.26 15.17 2.74
CA SER A 30 0.46 15.43 1.49
C SER A 30 1.73 14.60 1.55
N GLY A 31 1.58 13.28 1.43
CA GLY A 31 2.69 12.39 1.21
C GLY A 31 3.38 12.82 -0.08
N ASP A 32 4.59 13.34 0.05
CA ASP A 32 5.44 13.66 -1.09
C ASP A 32 5.59 12.40 -1.94
N PRO A 33 5.11 12.36 -3.20
CA PRO A 33 5.19 11.17 -4.05
C PRO A 33 6.62 10.86 -4.51
N GLY A 34 7.63 11.61 -4.02
CA GLY A 34 9.04 11.46 -4.36
C GLY A 34 9.96 11.00 -3.23
N SER A 35 9.55 11.10 -1.95
CA SER A 35 10.38 10.77 -0.80
C SER A 35 9.98 9.46 -0.14
N SER A 36 9.90 8.37 -0.91
CA SER A 36 9.96 7.04 -0.31
C SER A 36 11.42 6.79 0.14
N THR A 37 11.79 7.27 1.33
CA THR A 37 12.87 6.69 2.15
C THR A 37 12.49 5.28 2.65
N GLY A 38 11.61 4.58 1.92
CA GLY A 38 11.16 3.24 2.20
C GLY A 38 12.20 2.22 1.77
N LEU A 39 12.20 1.07 2.45
CA LEU A 39 13.08 -0.05 2.15
C LEU A 39 13.02 -0.41 0.67
N ARG A 40 14.17 -0.68 0.07
CA ARG A 40 14.26 -1.23 -1.28
C ARG A 40 14.41 -2.74 -1.21
N ILE A 41 13.37 -3.43 -1.65
CA ILE A 41 13.29 -4.90 -1.62
C ILE A 41 13.36 -5.41 -3.05
N VAL A 42 14.28 -6.34 -3.29
CA VAL A 42 14.37 -7.06 -4.57
C VAL A 42 13.85 -8.49 -4.38
N THR A 43 13.10 -8.99 -5.34
CA THR A 43 12.54 -10.35 -5.32
C THR A 43 12.90 -11.10 -6.58
N THR A 44 13.11 -12.41 -6.49
CA THR A 44 13.57 -13.21 -7.64
C THR A 44 12.45 -13.73 -8.53
N VAL A 45 11.27 -14.07 -8.02
CA VAL A 45 10.17 -14.64 -8.81
C VAL A 45 8.84 -13.94 -8.55
N ALA A 46 8.01 -13.86 -9.59
CA ALA A 46 6.74 -13.13 -9.55
C ALA A 46 5.83 -13.47 -8.36
N PRO A 47 5.64 -14.74 -7.94
CA PRO A 47 4.85 -15.05 -6.75
C PRO A 47 5.37 -14.38 -5.48
N ILE A 48 6.70 -14.35 -5.29
CA ILE A 48 7.33 -13.69 -4.15
C ILE A 48 7.19 -12.17 -4.27
N THR A 49 7.33 -11.62 -5.49
CA THR A 49 7.07 -10.20 -5.76
C THR A 49 5.66 -9.79 -5.33
N SER A 50 4.64 -10.57 -5.71
CA SER A 50 3.25 -10.29 -5.35
C SER A 50 3.01 -10.36 -3.83
N ILE A 51 3.57 -11.36 -3.16
CA ILE A 51 3.48 -11.51 -1.69
C ILE A 51 4.16 -10.33 -0.99
N ALA A 52 5.39 -10.00 -1.40
CA ALA A 52 6.15 -8.89 -0.81
C ALA A 52 5.43 -7.55 -0.99
N ALA A 53 4.88 -7.29 -2.19
CA ALA A 53 4.09 -6.08 -2.46
C ALA A 53 2.82 -6.00 -1.59
N ALA A 54 2.10 -7.11 -1.46
CA ALA A 54 0.90 -7.16 -0.62
C ALA A 54 1.19 -6.91 0.87
N VAL A 55 2.33 -7.38 1.37
CA VAL A 55 2.74 -7.20 2.77
C VAL A 55 3.33 -5.81 3.02
N ALA A 56 4.16 -5.30 2.11
CA ALA A 56 4.87 -4.04 2.29
C ALA A 56 3.96 -2.82 2.09
N GLY A 57 2.94 -2.91 1.23
CA GLY A 57 2.09 -1.78 0.88
C GLY A 57 2.90 -0.61 0.33
N ASP A 58 2.72 0.57 0.92
CA ASP A 58 3.41 1.82 0.57
C ASP A 58 4.74 2.04 1.30
N LYS A 59 5.14 1.13 2.20
CA LYS A 59 6.32 1.29 3.07
C LYS A 59 7.65 0.88 2.43
N ALA A 60 7.61 0.19 1.31
CA ALA A 60 8.80 -0.29 0.61
C ALA A 60 8.61 -0.20 -0.90
N ARG A 61 9.72 0.00 -1.60
CA ARG A 61 9.79 -0.17 -3.04
C ARG A 61 10.15 -1.62 -3.35
N ILE A 62 9.31 -2.30 -4.13
CA ILE A 62 9.55 -3.68 -4.56
C ILE A 62 9.98 -3.69 -6.02
N ASP A 63 11.16 -4.24 -6.31
CA ASP A 63 11.63 -4.51 -7.67
C ASP A 63 11.67 -6.05 -7.89
N GLY A 64 10.94 -6.55 -8.89
CA GLY A 64 10.98 -7.97 -9.29
C GLY A 64 12.01 -8.21 -10.39
N LEU A 65 12.95 -9.15 -10.18
CA LEU A 65 14.00 -9.44 -11.16
C LEU A 65 13.52 -10.26 -12.35
N VAL A 66 12.76 -11.34 -12.10
CA VAL A 66 12.14 -12.12 -13.17
C VAL A 66 10.82 -11.45 -13.57
N PRO A 67 10.67 -11.00 -14.83
CA PRO A 67 9.43 -10.38 -15.29
C PRO A 67 8.24 -11.34 -15.26
N GLU A 68 7.03 -10.81 -15.09
CA GLU A 68 5.81 -11.60 -15.19
C GLU A 68 5.72 -12.35 -16.53
N GLY A 69 5.21 -13.59 -16.48
CA GLY A 69 5.12 -14.46 -17.65
C GLY A 69 6.44 -15.08 -18.10
N THR A 70 7.58 -14.77 -17.47
CA THR A 70 8.89 -15.38 -17.77
C THR A 70 9.10 -16.67 -16.98
N ASN A 71 9.67 -17.69 -17.62
CA ASN A 71 10.08 -18.92 -16.93
C ASN A 71 11.35 -18.66 -16.10
N SER A 72 11.22 -18.69 -14.78
CA SER A 72 12.32 -18.46 -13.84
C SER A 72 13.41 -19.53 -13.89
N HIS A 73 13.09 -20.78 -14.27
CA HIS A 73 14.08 -21.86 -14.34
C HIS A 73 15.14 -21.65 -15.43
N THR A 74 14.86 -20.80 -16.41
CA THR A 74 15.73 -20.51 -17.56
C THR A 74 16.11 -19.04 -17.63
N PHE A 75 15.81 -18.26 -16.59
CA PHE A 75 16.06 -16.83 -16.58
C PHE A 75 17.53 -16.54 -16.28
N GLU A 76 18.16 -15.79 -17.18
CA GLU A 76 19.53 -15.29 -16.98
C GLU A 76 19.45 -13.79 -16.64
N PRO A 77 19.92 -13.37 -15.45
CA PRO A 77 19.89 -11.96 -15.08
C PRO A 77 20.83 -11.13 -15.98
N PRO A 78 20.39 -9.98 -16.51
CA PRO A 78 21.26 -9.11 -17.30
C PRO A 78 22.34 -8.50 -16.39
N PRO A 79 23.48 -8.00 -16.94
CA PRO A 79 24.52 -7.34 -16.15
C PRO A 79 24.00 -6.16 -15.31
N SER A 80 22.94 -5.49 -15.75
CA SER A 80 22.29 -4.41 -15.00
C SER A 80 21.65 -4.87 -13.69
N ALA A 81 21.32 -6.16 -13.55
CA ALA A 81 20.77 -6.74 -12.33
C ALA A 81 21.75 -6.60 -11.15
N ALA A 82 23.08 -6.65 -11.39
CA ALA A 82 24.09 -6.44 -10.37
C ALA A 82 23.93 -5.08 -9.66
N LYS A 83 23.65 -4.03 -10.45
CA LYS A 83 23.38 -2.68 -9.90
C LYS A 83 22.08 -2.61 -9.11
N VAL A 84 21.06 -3.36 -9.53
CA VAL A 84 19.77 -3.40 -8.82
C VAL A 84 19.94 -4.10 -7.47
N LEU A 85 20.63 -5.23 -7.46
CA LEU A 85 20.92 -6.03 -6.27
C LEU A 85 21.81 -5.28 -5.27
N SER A 86 22.87 -4.59 -5.74
CA SER A 86 23.79 -3.85 -4.86
C SER A 86 23.17 -2.64 -4.17
N GLN A 87 22.02 -2.18 -4.66
CA GLN A 87 21.25 -1.07 -4.12
C GLN A 87 20.04 -1.54 -3.29
N ALA A 88 19.85 -2.84 -3.12
CA ALA A 88 18.75 -3.39 -2.34
C ALA A 88 19.12 -3.42 -0.85
N ASP A 89 18.16 -3.12 0.01
CA ASP A 89 18.28 -3.34 1.44
C ASP A 89 18.00 -4.80 1.80
N ILE A 90 17.10 -5.45 1.04
CA ILE A 90 16.68 -6.85 1.25
C ILE A 90 16.52 -7.52 -0.11
N VAL A 91 16.99 -8.75 -0.23
CA VAL A 91 16.75 -9.62 -1.39
C VAL A 91 16.00 -10.88 -0.94
N PHE A 92 14.81 -11.12 -1.47
CA PHE A 92 14.08 -12.37 -1.29
C PHE A 92 14.32 -13.32 -2.46
N VAL A 93 14.85 -14.48 -2.14
CA VAL A 93 15.08 -15.59 -3.08
C VAL A 93 14.12 -16.74 -2.75
N ASN A 94 13.66 -17.51 -3.75
CA ASN A 94 12.86 -18.70 -3.48
C ASN A 94 13.71 -19.80 -2.84
N GLY A 95 14.96 -19.92 -3.28
CA GLY A 95 15.85 -21.02 -2.87
C GLY A 95 15.53 -22.30 -3.63
N LEU A 96 15.83 -23.46 -3.04
CA LEU A 96 15.70 -24.77 -3.70
C LEU A 96 16.42 -24.86 -5.06
N LYS A 97 17.51 -24.11 -5.21
CA LYS A 97 18.31 -24.00 -6.45
C LYS A 97 17.60 -23.39 -7.65
N LEU A 98 16.49 -22.69 -7.44
CA LEU A 98 15.72 -22.12 -8.54
C LEU A 98 16.45 -20.95 -9.22
N GLU A 99 17.12 -20.10 -8.44
CA GLU A 99 17.76 -18.87 -8.93
C GLU A 99 19.24 -18.76 -8.51
N GLU A 100 19.98 -19.87 -8.51
CA GLU A 100 21.39 -19.94 -8.07
C GLU A 100 22.28 -18.82 -8.67
N PRO A 101 22.25 -18.53 -10.00
CA PRO A 101 23.04 -17.44 -10.57
C PRO A 101 22.69 -16.06 -9.99
N THR A 102 21.41 -15.81 -9.73
CA THR A 102 20.96 -14.53 -9.15
C THR A 102 21.34 -14.42 -7.67
N LYS A 103 21.28 -15.54 -6.94
CA LYS A 103 21.70 -15.60 -5.53
C LYS A 103 23.20 -15.30 -5.40
N GLU A 104 24.03 -15.94 -6.21
CA GLU A 104 25.48 -15.69 -6.21
C GLU A 104 25.79 -14.22 -6.50
N LEU A 105 25.13 -13.65 -7.51
CA LEU A 105 25.27 -12.23 -7.85
C LEU A 105 24.84 -11.27 -6.73
N ALA A 106 23.88 -11.66 -5.90
CA ALA A 106 23.40 -10.86 -4.77
C ALA A 106 24.33 -10.92 -3.54
N GLU A 107 25.16 -11.97 -3.44
CA GLU A 107 26.11 -12.19 -2.34
C GLU A 107 27.51 -11.61 -2.63
N THR A 108 27.72 -11.04 -3.82
CA THR A 108 29.01 -10.48 -4.26
C THR A 108 29.15 -9.00 -3.92
#